data_AF-A4P0K5-F1
#
_entry.id   AF-A4P0K5-F1
#
_cell.length_a   1.000
_cell.length_b   1.000
_cell.length_c   1.000
_cell.angle_alpha   90.00
_cell.angle_beta   90.00
_cell.angle_gamma   90.00
#
_symmetry.space_group_name_H-M   'P 1'
#
loop_
_entity.id
_entity.type
_entity.pdbx_description
1 polymer ?
#
loop_
_entity_poly.entity_id
_entity_poly.type
_entity_poly.pdbx_seq_one_letter_code
_entity_poly.pdbx_strand_id
1 'polypeptide(L)'
;MATYFSDNLTADQQNQVQQIIQQFQHPTLQKDLIELNTLKKVEKGGDTLRIELKLPFAWNSGAEQLKQAVSDALLKATDCKLIKWAVAYQIATLKRANNQPAVKGVKNIIAVSSGKGGVGKSSVSVNLALALQAQGARVGILDADIYGPSIPHMLGAANQRPTSPDNQHITPIKAHGLSANSIGFLMNEDSATIWRGPMASSALSQLLNETLWDSLDYLVIDMPPGTGDIQLTLSQQIPVTGAVVVTTPQDIALLDAVKGISMFERVSVPVLGIVENMSMHICSKCGHHEAIFGTGGAEKMAENTM
;
A
#
# COMPACT_ATOMS: atom_id res chain seq x y z
N MET A 1 -4.04 -11.37 23.80
CA MET A 1 -2.98 -12.30 24.26
C MET A 1 -1.92 -11.46 24.93
N ALA A 2 -1.52 -11.82 26.15
CA ALA A 2 -0.48 -11.12 26.89
C ALA A 2 0.89 -11.35 26.24
N THR A 3 1.79 -10.38 26.39
CA THR A 3 3.21 -10.54 26.05
C THR A 3 3.81 -11.67 26.89
N TYR A 4 4.57 -12.57 26.25
CA TYR A 4 5.33 -13.58 26.96
C TYR A 4 6.68 -13.01 27.42
N PHE A 5 7.01 -13.19 28.70
CA PHE A 5 8.32 -12.90 29.27
C PHE A 5 8.98 -14.18 29.76
N SER A 6 10.28 -14.34 29.52
CA SER A 6 11.06 -15.44 30.11
C SER A 6 11.22 -15.27 31.62
N ASP A 7 11.34 -16.38 32.35
CA ASP A 7 11.55 -16.39 33.82
C ASP A 7 12.82 -15.65 34.28
N ASN A 8 13.77 -15.41 33.38
CA ASN A 8 15.02 -14.68 33.66
C ASN A 8 14.85 -13.14 33.76
N LEU A 9 13.63 -12.62 33.62
CA LEU A 9 13.30 -11.20 33.81
C LEU A 9 12.46 -11.04 35.07
N THR A 10 12.89 -10.17 35.99
CA THR A 10 12.10 -9.85 37.19
C THR A 10 10.82 -9.10 36.79
N ALA A 11 9.79 -9.13 37.65
CA ALA A 11 8.54 -8.41 37.39
C ALA A 11 8.76 -6.91 37.13
N ASP A 12 9.71 -6.29 37.84
CA ASP A 12 10.07 -4.89 37.64
C ASP A 12 10.68 -4.64 36.26
N GLN A 13 11.58 -5.53 35.80
CA GLN A 13 12.17 -5.43 34.47
C GLN A 13 11.13 -5.63 33.37
N GLN A 14 10.19 -6.56 33.55
CA GLN A 14 9.08 -6.77 32.61
C GLN A 14 8.23 -5.50 32.48
N ASN A 15 7.87 -4.89 33.62
CA ASN A 15 7.11 -3.64 33.64
C ASN A 15 7.87 -2.48 32.98
N GLN A 16 9.17 -2.34 33.26
CA GLN A 16 10.01 -1.31 32.63
C GLN A 16 10.09 -1.48 31.11
N VAL A 17 10.28 -2.71 30.61
CA VAL A 17 10.31 -2.99 29.17
C VAL A 17 8.98 -2.59 28.51
N GLN A 18 7.85 -2.93 29.12
CA GLN A 18 6.53 -2.54 28.60
C GLN A 18 6.38 -1.02 28.57
N GLN A 19 6.73 -0.32 29.66
CA GLN A 19 6.61 1.12 29.74
C GLN A 19 7.48 1.84 28.70
N ILE A 20 8.73 1.40 28.51
CA ILE A 20 9.64 1.98 27.51
C ILE A 20 9.06 1.86 26.09
N ILE A 21 8.53 0.68 25.74
CA ILE A 21 7.93 0.45 24.42
C ILE A 21 6.59 1.21 24.28
N GLN A 22 5.82 1.30 25.36
CA GLN A 22 4.54 2.01 25.37
C GLN A 22 4.70 3.52 25.18
N GLN A 23 5.77 4.11 25.75
CA GLN A 23 6.05 5.54 25.64
C GLN A 23 6.58 5.97 24.27
N PHE A 24 6.97 5.02 23.41
CA PHE A 24 7.41 5.34 22.06
C PHE A 24 6.24 5.88 21.23
N GLN A 25 6.43 7.08 20.68
CA GLN A 25 5.45 7.74 19.81
C GLN A 25 6.00 7.86 18.39
N HIS A 26 5.11 7.73 17.41
CA HIS A 26 5.44 7.94 16.00
C HIS A 26 4.24 8.56 15.27
N PRO A 27 4.44 9.51 14.34
CA PRO A 27 3.34 10.21 13.67
C PRO A 27 2.34 9.31 12.94
N THR A 28 2.78 8.11 12.52
CA THR A 28 1.93 7.15 11.80
C THR A 28 1.18 6.18 12.73
N LEU A 29 1.32 6.29 14.05
CA LEU A 29 0.63 5.44 15.02
C LEU A 29 -0.39 6.26 15.78
N GLN A 30 -1.64 5.80 15.76
CA GLN A 30 -2.72 6.37 16.58
C GLN A 30 -2.81 5.73 17.97
N LYS A 31 -2.23 4.53 18.13
CA LYS A 31 -2.24 3.72 19.33
C LYS A 31 -0.83 3.25 19.63
N ASP A 32 -0.50 3.07 20.90
CA ASP A 32 0.81 2.57 21.28
C ASP A 32 1.01 1.09 20.90
N LEU A 33 2.27 0.66 20.87
CA LEU A 33 2.65 -0.68 20.42
C LEU A 33 2.18 -1.81 21.36
N ILE A 34 1.90 -1.50 22.62
CA ILE A 34 1.36 -2.44 23.61
C ILE A 34 -0.15 -2.58 23.43
N GLU A 35 -0.88 -1.49 23.24
CA GLU A 35 -2.32 -1.49 22.93
C GLU A 35 -2.61 -2.22 21.61
N LEU A 36 -1.74 -2.03 20.61
CA LEU A 36 -1.78 -2.77 19.35
C LEU A 36 -1.37 -4.25 19.49
N ASN A 37 -0.99 -4.70 20.69
CA ASN A 37 -0.56 -6.05 21.00
C ASN A 37 0.56 -6.50 20.04
N THR A 38 1.54 -5.64 19.78
CA THR A 38 2.63 -5.93 18.84
C THR A 38 3.79 -6.66 19.52
N LEU A 39 4.04 -6.37 20.81
CA LEU A 39 5.07 -7.02 21.61
C LEU A 39 4.63 -8.43 22.03
N LYS A 40 5.22 -9.45 21.40
CA LYS A 40 4.82 -10.86 21.62
C LYS A 40 5.70 -11.58 22.62
N LYS A 41 7.00 -11.37 22.53
CA LYS A 41 7.97 -12.15 23.30
C LYS A 41 9.13 -11.27 23.73
N VAL A 42 9.54 -11.40 24.99
CA VAL A 42 10.76 -10.81 25.51
C VAL A 42 11.49 -11.87 26.33
N GLU A 43 12.70 -12.22 25.90
CA GLU A 43 13.51 -13.26 26.55
C GLU A 43 14.88 -12.73 26.90
N LYS A 44 15.31 -12.96 28.15
CA LYS A 44 16.68 -12.69 28.57
C LYS A 44 17.49 -13.99 28.62
N GLY A 45 18.57 -14.03 27.84
CA GLY A 45 19.54 -15.13 27.82
C GLY A 45 20.94 -14.60 28.04
N GLY A 46 21.48 -14.77 29.25
CA GLY A 46 22.74 -14.15 29.66
C GLY A 46 22.67 -12.63 29.50
N ASP A 47 23.61 -12.06 28.74
CA ASP A 47 23.71 -10.62 28.45
C ASP A 47 22.89 -10.20 27.21
N THR A 48 22.07 -11.09 26.63
CA THR A 48 21.28 -10.81 25.42
C THR A 48 19.79 -10.76 25.71
N LEU A 49 19.15 -9.68 25.29
CA LEU A 49 17.69 -9.51 25.28
C LEU A 49 17.14 -9.82 23.88
N ARG A 50 16.28 -10.81 23.74
CA ARG A 50 15.56 -11.10 22.49
C ARG A 50 14.16 -10.50 22.56
N ILE A 51 13.81 -9.65 21.60
CA ILE A 51 12.49 -9.02 21.52
C ILE A 51 11.82 -9.41 20.21
N GLU A 52 10.62 -9.96 20.31
CA GLU A 52 9.79 -10.34 19.17
C GLU A 52 8.59 -9.39 19.03
N LEU A 53 8.54 -8.70 17.90
CA LEU A 53 7.44 -7.84 17.50
C LEU A 53 6.67 -8.49 16.36
N LYS A 54 5.34 -8.51 16.46
CA LYS A 54 4.44 -8.97 15.41
C LYS A 54 3.47 -7.85 15.06
N LEU A 55 3.74 -7.18 13.93
CA LEU A 55 3.04 -5.97 13.51
C LEU A 55 1.85 -6.32 12.59
N PRO A 56 0.65 -5.73 12.81
CA PRO A 56 -0.53 -5.95 11.97
C PRO A 56 -0.53 -5.11 10.68
N PHE A 57 0.54 -4.39 10.38
CA PHE A 57 0.72 -3.53 9.21
C PHE A 57 2.21 -3.46 8.83
N ALA A 58 2.52 -3.14 7.57
CA ALA A 58 3.89 -2.97 7.09
C ALA A 58 4.51 -1.67 7.64
N TRP A 59 5.73 -1.74 8.16
CA TRP A 59 6.31 -0.63 8.93
C TRP A 59 7.83 -0.71 9.18
N ASN A 60 8.63 -1.22 8.22
CA ASN A 60 10.08 -1.37 8.41
C ASN A 60 10.77 -0.08 8.89
N SER A 61 10.43 1.09 8.31
CA SER A 61 11.12 2.34 8.68
C SER A 61 10.79 2.79 10.09
N GLY A 62 9.53 2.69 10.51
CA GLY A 62 9.13 3.02 11.87
C GLY A 62 9.62 1.99 12.89
N ALA A 63 9.70 0.71 12.52
CA ALA A 63 10.32 -0.31 13.35
C ALA A 63 11.81 -0.04 13.57
N GLU A 64 12.52 0.49 12.59
CA GLU A 64 13.92 0.90 12.76
C GLU A 64 14.07 2.11 13.67
N GLN A 65 13.22 3.13 13.52
CA GLN A 65 13.18 4.27 14.42
C GLN A 65 12.87 3.86 15.86
N LEU A 66 11.94 2.92 16.06
CA LEU A 66 11.65 2.32 17.36
C LEU A 66 12.93 1.72 17.95
N LYS A 67 13.60 0.81 17.23
CA LYS A 67 14.82 0.16 17.71
C LYS A 67 15.86 1.18 18.15
N GLN A 68 16.10 2.21 17.35
CA GLN A 68 17.07 3.26 17.67
C GLN A 68 16.66 4.05 18.93
N ALA A 69 15.39 4.41 19.05
CA ALA A 69 14.91 5.22 20.16
C ALA A 69 14.91 4.47 21.51
N VAL A 70 14.60 3.17 21.52
CA VAL A 70 14.37 2.45 22.79
C VAL A 70 15.53 1.56 23.23
N SER A 71 16.49 1.23 22.35
CA SER A 71 17.49 0.20 22.66
C SER A 71 18.33 0.52 23.90
N ASP A 72 18.81 1.76 24.05
CA ASP A 72 19.66 2.14 25.20
C ASP A 72 18.89 2.06 26.53
N ALA A 73 17.62 2.46 26.53
CA ALA A 73 16.77 2.38 27.71
C ALA A 73 16.48 0.92 28.08
N LEU A 74 16.22 0.06 27.10
CA LEU A 74 15.97 -1.36 27.31
C LEU A 74 17.21 -2.10 27.84
N LEU A 75 18.40 -1.80 27.32
CA LEU A 75 19.65 -2.38 27.79
C LEU A 75 19.91 -2.02 29.27
N LYS A 76 19.72 -0.76 29.64
CA LYS A 76 19.85 -0.29 31.03
C LYS A 76 18.81 -0.92 31.96
N ALA A 77 17.56 -1.02 31.52
CA ALA A 77 16.48 -1.60 32.34
C ALA A 77 16.67 -3.11 32.59
N THR A 78 17.31 -3.82 31.66
CA THR A 78 17.40 -5.30 31.70
C THR A 78 18.79 -5.83 32.06
N ASP A 79 19.76 -4.95 32.35
CA ASP A 79 21.17 -5.29 32.56
C ASP A 79 21.76 -6.17 31.44
N CYS A 80 21.35 -5.91 30.20
CA CYS A 80 21.83 -6.62 29.01
C CYS A 80 22.85 -5.76 28.25
N LYS A 81 23.65 -6.40 27.40
CA LYS A 81 24.63 -5.71 26.52
C LYS A 81 24.21 -5.71 25.06
N LEU A 82 23.32 -6.61 24.66
CA LEU A 82 22.88 -6.77 23.27
C LEU A 82 21.37 -6.99 23.20
N ILE A 83 20.73 -6.38 22.19
CA ILE A 83 19.34 -6.69 21.82
C ILE A 83 19.31 -7.41 20.47
N LYS A 84 18.59 -8.53 20.40
CA LYS A 84 18.23 -9.22 19.16
C LYS A 84 16.76 -8.98 18.85
N TRP A 85 16.51 -8.16 17.83
CA TRP A 85 15.16 -7.87 17.35
C TRP A 85 14.69 -8.90 16.33
N ALA A 86 13.51 -9.46 16.55
CA ALA A 86 12.78 -10.25 15.58
C ALA A 86 11.47 -9.51 15.23
N VAL A 87 11.42 -8.89 14.06
CA VAL A 87 10.23 -8.18 13.58
C VAL A 87 9.56 -9.02 12.51
N ALA A 88 8.29 -9.37 12.74
CA ALA A 88 7.47 -10.11 11.80
C ALA A 88 6.20 -9.33 11.46
N TYR A 89 5.79 -9.39 10.19
CA TYR A 89 4.56 -8.76 9.72
C TYR A 89 3.44 -9.79 9.62
N GLN A 90 2.40 -9.63 10.43
CA GLN A 90 1.14 -10.36 10.30
C GLN A 90 0.06 -9.38 9.90
N ILE A 91 0.16 -8.87 8.68
CA ILE A 91 -0.71 -7.82 8.18
C ILE A 91 -2.18 -8.27 8.30
N ALA A 92 -3.00 -7.44 8.93
CA ALA A 92 -4.40 -7.72 9.16
C ALA A 92 -5.19 -7.62 7.83
N THR A 93 -6.23 -8.44 7.71
CA THR A 93 -7.23 -8.30 6.66
C THR A 93 -8.27 -7.29 7.14
N LEU A 94 -8.37 -6.16 6.44
CA LEU A 94 -9.31 -5.10 6.78
C LEU A 94 -10.70 -5.37 6.19
N LYS A 95 -11.70 -4.67 6.72
CA LYS A 95 -13.07 -4.74 6.19
C LYS A 95 -13.10 -4.16 4.77
N ARG A 96 -13.75 -4.88 3.86
CA ARG A 96 -14.00 -4.44 2.48
C ARG A 96 -15.17 -3.45 2.45
N ALA A 97 -15.11 -2.51 1.50
CA ALA A 97 -16.13 -1.49 1.30
C ALA A 97 -17.50 -2.07 0.88
N ASN A 98 -17.46 -3.11 0.04
CA ASN A 98 -18.65 -3.76 -0.50
C ASN A 98 -18.71 -5.25 -0.09
N ASN A 99 -19.87 -5.87 -0.35
CA ASN A 99 -20.11 -7.28 -0.06
C ASN A 99 -19.52 -8.23 -1.12
N GLN A 100 -18.56 -7.75 -1.94
CA GLN A 100 -17.95 -8.60 -2.96
C GLN A 100 -17.11 -9.72 -2.31
N PRO A 101 -17.03 -10.89 -2.97
CA PRO A 101 -16.15 -11.97 -2.54
C PRO A 101 -14.71 -11.51 -2.37
N ALA A 102 -13.97 -12.14 -1.45
CA ALA A 102 -12.55 -11.88 -1.30
C ALA A 102 -11.79 -12.34 -2.57
N VAL A 103 -10.79 -11.57 -2.99
CA VAL A 103 -9.84 -12.06 -3.99
C VAL A 103 -8.93 -13.08 -3.33
N LYS A 104 -8.84 -14.28 -3.93
CA LYS A 104 -8.03 -15.37 -3.40
C LYS A 104 -6.57 -14.94 -3.28
N GLY A 105 -5.99 -15.16 -2.10
CA GLY A 105 -4.59 -14.84 -1.86
C GLY A 105 -4.29 -13.34 -1.70
N VAL A 106 -5.28 -12.47 -1.50
CA VAL A 106 -5.07 -11.03 -1.27
C VAL A 106 -5.78 -10.60 0.01
N LYS A 107 -5.04 -9.96 0.94
CA LYS A 107 -5.63 -9.46 2.19
C LYS A 107 -6.31 -8.10 2.02
N ASN A 108 -5.63 -7.14 1.41
CA ASN A 108 -6.11 -5.76 1.31
C ASN A 108 -5.93 -5.24 -0.11
N ILE A 109 -6.91 -4.47 -0.60
CA ILE A 109 -6.87 -3.87 -1.94
C ILE A 109 -6.89 -2.35 -1.81
N ILE A 110 -5.91 -1.69 -2.43
CA ILE A 110 -5.82 -0.23 -2.50
C ILE A 110 -6.08 0.19 -3.95
N ALA A 111 -7.19 0.85 -4.20
CA ALA A 111 -7.49 1.42 -5.50
C ALA A 111 -6.79 2.77 -5.65
N VAL A 112 -6.06 2.97 -6.74
CA VAL A 112 -5.42 4.25 -7.07
C VAL A 112 -6.17 4.85 -8.25
N SER A 113 -6.73 6.04 -8.05
CA SER A 113 -7.68 6.67 -8.96
C SER A 113 -7.27 8.10 -9.27
N SER A 114 -7.77 8.65 -10.38
CA SER A 114 -7.60 10.06 -10.71
C SER A 114 -8.82 10.61 -11.44
N GLY A 115 -9.17 11.86 -11.18
CA GLY A 115 -10.29 12.53 -11.84
C GLY A 115 -10.06 12.81 -13.33
N LYS A 116 -8.80 12.86 -13.76
CA LYS A 116 -8.40 13.07 -15.16
C LYS A 116 -7.18 12.23 -15.55
N GLY A 117 -6.98 12.06 -16.86
CA GLY A 117 -5.78 11.46 -17.42
C GLY A 117 -4.55 12.38 -17.29
N GLY A 118 -3.35 11.80 -17.30
CA GLY A 118 -2.09 12.55 -17.34
C GLY A 118 -1.59 13.12 -16.01
N VAL A 119 -2.27 12.90 -14.88
CA VAL A 119 -1.81 13.34 -13.54
C VAL A 119 -0.68 12.48 -12.94
N GLY A 120 -0.25 11.43 -13.65
CA GLY A 120 0.77 10.49 -13.18
C GLY A 120 0.25 9.42 -12.20
N LYS A 121 -1.05 9.10 -12.27
CA LYS A 121 -1.70 8.03 -11.49
C LYS A 121 -0.90 6.72 -11.48
N SER A 122 -0.57 6.17 -12.65
CA SER A 122 0.17 4.91 -12.78
C SER A 122 1.57 4.98 -12.16
N SER A 123 2.23 6.13 -12.27
CA SER A 123 3.51 6.37 -11.57
C SER A 123 3.36 6.31 -10.06
N VAL A 124 2.31 6.93 -9.52
CA VAL A 124 1.99 6.84 -8.08
C VAL A 124 1.63 5.41 -7.69
N SER A 125 0.86 4.68 -8.50
CA SER A 125 0.51 3.27 -8.26
C SER A 125 1.74 2.38 -8.12
N VAL A 126 2.71 2.48 -9.05
CA VAL A 126 3.97 1.73 -9.00
C VAL A 126 4.79 2.10 -7.76
N ASN A 127 4.96 3.40 -7.49
CA ASN A 127 5.76 3.85 -6.36
C ASN A 127 5.12 3.49 -5.01
N LEU A 128 3.79 3.53 -4.90
CA LEU A 128 3.06 3.08 -3.71
C LEU A 128 3.28 1.59 -3.48
N ALA A 129 3.19 0.77 -4.53
CA ALA A 129 3.43 -0.67 -4.43
C ALA A 129 4.86 -0.98 -3.96
N LEU A 130 5.86 -0.30 -4.55
CA LEU A 130 7.26 -0.44 -4.15
C LEU A 130 7.53 0.07 -2.73
N ALA A 131 6.91 1.17 -2.33
CA ALA A 131 7.04 1.71 -0.98
C ALA A 131 6.46 0.74 0.07
N LEU A 132 5.29 0.17 -0.18
CA LEU A 132 4.70 -0.86 0.70
C LEU A 132 5.60 -2.10 0.79
N GLN A 133 6.20 -2.53 -0.32
CA GLN A 133 7.17 -3.62 -0.32
C GLN A 133 8.41 -3.27 0.51
N ALA A 134 8.96 -2.07 0.36
CA ALA A 134 10.08 -1.58 1.15
C ALA A 134 9.73 -1.53 2.66
N GLN A 135 8.46 -1.33 3.00
CA GLN A 135 7.95 -1.41 4.38
C GLN A 135 7.74 -2.84 4.91
N GLY A 136 8.04 -3.87 4.11
CA GLY A 136 8.03 -5.28 4.52
C GLY A 136 6.79 -6.06 4.08
N ALA A 137 5.92 -5.47 3.26
CA ALA A 137 4.74 -6.15 2.75
C ALA A 137 5.04 -7.03 1.52
N ARG A 138 4.25 -8.09 1.34
CA ARG A 138 4.14 -8.77 0.04
C ARG A 138 3.12 -8.04 -0.81
N VAL A 139 3.56 -7.49 -1.94
CA VAL A 139 2.76 -6.57 -2.73
C VAL A 139 2.58 -7.06 -4.15
N GLY A 140 1.36 -6.91 -4.66
CA GLY A 140 1.06 -7.03 -6.08
C GLY A 140 0.54 -5.71 -6.65
N ILE A 141 0.59 -5.61 -7.97
CA ILE A 141 0.02 -4.50 -8.72
C ILE A 141 -0.80 -5.04 -9.89
N LEU A 142 -2.01 -4.50 -10.06
CA LEU A 142 -2.89 -4.82 -11.17
C LEU A 142 -3.20 -3.53 -11.95
N ASP A 143 -2.90 -3.55 -13.23
CA ASP A 143 -3.26 -2.47 -14.15
C ASP A 143 -4.71 -2.67 -14.64
N ALA A 144 -5.60 -1.76 -14.25
CA ALA A 144 -6.99 -1.74 -14.70
C ALA A 144 -7.23 -0.67 -15.78
N ASP A 145 -6.20 0.06 -16.22
CA ASP A 145 -6.31 1.04 -17.28
C ASP A 145 -6.20 0.35 -18.65
N ILE A 146 -7.34 -0.20 -19.10
CA ILE A 146 -7.38 -1.04 -20.30
C ILE A 146 -7.14 -0.25 -21.59
N TYR A 147 -7.37 1.06 -21.57
CA TYR A 147 -7.21 1.92 -22.75
C TYR A 147 -5.78 2.43 -22.93
N GLY A 148 -5.00 2.47 -21.86
CA GLY A 148 -3.62 2.95 -21.87
C GLY A 148 -2.78 2.25 -20.81
N PRO A 149 -2.61 0.90 -20.89
CA PRO A 149 -1.88 0.17 -19.88
C PRO A 149 -0.42 0.62 -19.88
N SER A 150 0.05 1.14 -18.75
CA SER A 150 1.40 1.70 -18.63
C SER A 150 2.27 0.89 -17.67
N ILE A 151 1.66 0.13 -16.76
CA ILE A 151 2.36 -0.63 -15.73
C ILE A 151 3.39 -1.62 -16.31
N PRO A 152 3.11 -2.38 -17.40
CA PRO A 152 4.12 -3.23 -18.04
C PRO A 152 5.41 -2.49 -18.42
N HIS A 153 5.29 -1.31 -19.01
CA HIS A 153 6.45 -0.50 -19.41
C HIS A 153 7.15 0.10 -18.19
N MET A 154 6.39 0.61 -17.22
CA MET A 154 6.96 1.21 -16.01
C MET A 154 7.75 0.22 -15.16
N LEU A 155 7.38 -1.06 -15.19
CA LEU A 155 8.11 -2.14 -14.52
C LEU A 155 9.24 -2.75 -15.37
N GLY A 156 9.50 -2.22 -16.57
CA GLY A 156 10.49 -2.78 -17.50
C GLY A 156 10.14 -4.19 -17.99
N ALA A 157 8.86 -4.55 -17.97
CA ALA A 157 8.35 -5.90 -18.23
C ALA A 157 7.43 -5.99 -19.46
N ALA A 158 7.39 -4.96 -20.32
CA ALA A 158 6.50 -4.89 -21.49
C ALA A 158 6.64 -6.08 -22.46
N ASN A 159 7.85 -6.63 -22.58
CA ASN A 159 8.14 -7.78 -23.45
C ASN A 159 7.82 -9.14 -22.80
N GLN A 160 7.38 -9.14 -21.53
CA GLN A 160 7.00 -10.38 -20.85
C GLN A 160 5.55 -10.73 -21.16
N ARG A 161 5.25 -12.02 -21.10
CA ARG A 161 3.89 -12.55 -21.26
C ARG A 161 3.59 -13.49 -20.09
N PRO A 162 2.43 -13.38 -19.43
CA PRO A 162 2.07 -14.29 -18.37
C PRO A 162 1.87 -15.69 -18.93
N THR A 163 2.24 -16.68 -18.14
CA THR A 163 1.99 -18.09 -18.46
C THR A 163 0.69 -18.54 -17.80
N SER A 164 0.06 -19.57 -18.37
CA SER A 164 -1.04 -20.28 -17.73
C SER A 164 -0.60 -21.71 -17.42
N PRO A 165 -0.61 -22.15 -16.15
CA PRO A 165 -0.23 -23.52 -15.79
C PRO A 165 -1.30 -24.56 -16.16
N ASP A 166 -2.56 -24.15 -16.34
CA ASP A 166 -3.71 -25.04 -16.49
C ASP A 166 -4.77 -24.54 -17.50
N ASN A 167 -4.43 -23.54 -18.32
CA ASN A 167 -5.33 -22.84 -19.24
C ASN A 167 -6.55 -22.16 -18.59
N GLN A 168 -6.58 -22.04 -17.26
CA GLN A 168 -7.63 -21.35 -16.52
C GLN A 168 -7.07 -20.18 -15.71
N HIS A 169 -5.92 -20.37 -15.08
CA HIS A 169 -5.32 -19.37 -14.22
C HIS A 169 -4.16 -18.65 -14.90
N ILE A 170 -3.88 -17.43 -14.43
CA ILE A 170 -2.83 -16.58 -14.95
C ILE A 170 -1.71 -16.48 -13.91
N THR A 171 -0.49 -16.87 -14.27
CA THR A 171 0.67 -16.62 -13.42
C THR A 171 1.08 -15.15 -13.54
N PRO A 172 1.10 -14.38 -12.44
CA PRO A 172 1.51 -12.98 -12.49
C PRO A 172 2.99 -12.85 -12.84
N ILE A 173 3.35 -11.78 -13.54
CA ILE A 173 4.73 -11.45 -13.86
C ILE A 173 5.43 -10.94 -12.59
N LYS A 174 6.63 -11.44 -12.30
CA LYS A 174 7.44 -10.93 -11.19
C LYS A 174 8.38 -9.84 -11.71
N ALA A 175 8.25 -8.62 -11.18
CA ALA A 175 9.10 -7.49 -11.53
C ALA A 175 9.39 -6.64 -10.29
N HIS A 176 10.67 -6.31 -10.05
CA HIS A 176 11.10 -5.57 -8.85
C HIS A 176 10.57 -6.16 -7.53
N GLY A 177 10.44 -7.49 -7.44
CA GLY A 177 9.85 -8.20 -6.30
C GLY A 177 8.32 -8.07 -6.15
N LEU A 178 7.65 -7.31 -7.02
CA LEU A 178 6.19 -7.22 -7.08
C LEU A 178 5.62 -8.37 -7.91
N SER A 179 4.40 -8.78 -7.58
CA SER A 179 3.58 -9.62 -8.47
C SER A 179 2.70 -8.70 -9.33
N ALA A 180 2.96 -8.62 -10.62
CA ALA A 180 2.30 -7.71 -11.54
C ALA A 180 1.36 -8.47 -12.49
N ASN A 181 0.20 -7.89 -12.74
CA ASN A 181 -0.63 -8.29 -13.88
C ASN A 181 -1.24 -7.05 -14.55
N SER A 182 -1.56 -7.16 -15.84
CA SER A 182 -2.07 -6.09 -16.68
C SER A 182 -2.68 -6.70 -17.92
N ILE A 183 -3.74 -6.08 -18.43
CA ILE A 183 -4.23 -6.42 -19.77
C ILE A 183 -3.15 -6.15 -20.84
N GLY A 184 -2.26 -5.19 -20.60
CA GLY A 184 -1.16 -4.85 -21.51
C GLY A 184 -0.17 -6.00 -21.71
N PHE A 185 -0.09 -6.97 -20.79
CA PHE A 185 0.71 -8.17 -21.01
C PHE A 185 0.02 -9.20 -21.91
N LEU A 186 -1.29 -9.12 -22.10
CA LEU A 186 -2.06 -10.01 -22.97
C LEU A 186 -2.28 -9.42 -24.36
N MET A 187 -1.97 -8.14 -24.55
CA MET A 187 -2.13 -7.43 -25.81
C MET A 187 -0.88 -7.59 -26.70
N ASN A 188 -1.11 -7.73 -28.01
CA ASN A 188 -0.07 -7.59 -29.01
C ASN A 188 -0.03 -6.12 -29.44
N GLU A 189 1.16 -5.54 -29.55
CA GLU A 189 1.39 -4.10 -29.83
C GLU A 189 0.68 -3.62 -31.11
N ASP A 190 0.46 -4.51 -32.07
CA ASP A 190 -0.17 -4.20 -33.37
C ASP A 190 -1.71 -4.34 -33.38
N SER A 191 -2.32 -4.77 -32.28
CA SER A 191 -3.76 -5.05 -32.22
C SER A 191 -4.54 -3.92 -31.55
N ALA A 192 -5.11 -3.01 -32.35
CA ALA A 192 -6.08 -2.01 -31.88
C ALA A 192 -7.42 -2.69 -31.55
N THR A 193 -7.47 -3.40 -30.41
CA THR A 193 -8.69 -4.05 -29.93
C THR A 193 -9.61 -2.99 -29.33
N ILE A 194 -10.82 -2.82 -29.88
CA ILE A 194 -11.83 -1.90 -29.34
C ILE A 194 -12.45 -2.51 -28.09
N TRP A 195 -12.08 -2.00 -26.92
CA TRP A 195 -12.64 -2.42 -25.63
C TRP A 195 -13.94 -1.68 -25.31
N ARG A 196 -15.07 -2.38 -25.43
CA ARG A 196 -16.36 -1.88 -24.91
C ARG A 196 -16.41 -2.06 -23.38
N GLY A 197 -17.11 -1.17 -22.68
CA GLY A 197 -17.19 -1.16 -21.21
C GLY A 197 -17.45 -2.52 -20.55
N PRO A 198 -18.44 -3.32 -21.00
CA PRO A 198 -18.68 -4.65 -20.44
C PRO A 198 -17.52 -5.63 -20.63
N MET A 199 -16.83 -5.57 -21.76
CA MET A 199 -15.65 -6.43 -22.02
C MET A 199 -14.48 -6.04 -21.12
N ALA A 200 -14.30 -4.73 -20.90
CA ALA A 200 -13.25 -4.21 -20.04
C ALA A 200 -13.47 -4.64 -18.57
N SER A 201 -14.71 -4.51 -18.09
CA SER A 201 -15.12 -4.97 -16.76
C SER A 201 -14.97 -6.50 -16.58
N SER A 202 -15.35 -7.31 -17.59
CA SER A 202 -15.19 -8.76 -17.52
C SER A 202 -13.71 -9.16 -17.53
N ALA A 203 -12.89 -8.55 -18.39
CA ALA A 203 -11.45 -8.82 -18.45
C ALA A 203 -10.75 -8.46 -17.14
N LEU A 204 -11.10 -7.32 -16.52
CA LEU A 204 -10.53 -6.97 -15.22
C LEU A 204 -10.96 -7.95 -14.13
N SER A 205 -12.24 -8.33 -14.11
CA SER A 205 -12.74 -9.33 -13.16
C SER A 205 -12.01 -10.67 -13.32
N GLN A 206 -11.72 -11.05 -14.56
CA GLN A 206 -10.93 -12.24 -14.88
C GLN A 206 -9.49 -12.10 -14.36
N LEU A 207 -8.79 -11.01 -14.72
CA LEU A 207 -7.43 -10.74 -14.24
C LEU A 207 -7.38 -10.71 -12.70
N LEU A 208 -8.37 -10.14 -12.03
CA LEU A 208 -8.39 -10.06 -10.59
C LEU A 208 -8.57 -11.44 -9.93
N ASN A 209 -9.50 -12.26 -10.43
CA ASN A 209 -9.92 -13.50 -9.78
C ASN A 209 -9.17 -14.75 -10.26
N GLU A 210 -8.71 -14.78 -11.51
CA GLU A 210 -8.02 -15.93 -12.11
C GLU A 210 -6.49 -15.80 -12.04
N THR A 211 -5.96 -14.67 -11.58
CA THR A 211 -4.53 -14.55 -11.28
C THR A 211 -4.16 -15.34 -10.02
N LEU A 212 -3.10 -16.14 -10.11
CA LEU A 212 -2.52 -16.85 -8.98
C LEU A 212 -1.69 -15.89 -8.12
N TRP A 213 -2.38 -15.05 -7.32
CA TRP A 213 -1.74 -14.14 -6.38
C TRP A 213 -1.01 -14.88 -5.26
N ASP A 214 0.23 -14.48 -5.00
CA ASP A 214 1.16 -15.12 -4.08
C ASP A 214 0.98 -14.63 -2.63
N SER A 215 -0.20 -14.92 -2.05
CA SER A 215 -0.56 -14.57 -0.66
C SER A 215 -0.22 -13.11 -0.28
N LEU A 216 -0.63 -12.16 -1.10
CA LEU A 216 -0.33 -10.75 -0.97
C LEU A 216 -0.95 -10.12 0.29
N ASP A 217 -0.19 -9.24 0.93
CA ASP A 217 -0.68 -8.39 2.00
C ASP A 217 -1.40 -7.16 1.45
N TYR A 218 -0.93 -6.62 0.32
CA TYR A 218 -1.57 -5.54 -0.42
C TYR A 218 -1.58 -5.82 -1.93
N LEU A 219 -2.71 -5.54 -2.59
CA LEU A 219 -2.81 -5.43 -4.04
C LEU A 219 -3.16 -3.97 -4.38
N VAL A 220 -2.27 -3.30 -5.10
CA VAL A 220 -2.49 -1.96 -5.62
C VAL A 220 -3.14 -2.07 -6.99
N ILE A 221 -4.29 -1.42 -7.20
CA ILE A 221 -4.99 -1.44 -8.48
C ILE A 221 -4.90 -0.06 -9.11
N ASP A 222 -4.28 0.02 -10.28
CA ASP A 222 -4.21 1.24 -11.07
C ASP A 222 -5.50 1.41 -11.89
N MET A 223 -6.46 2.17 -11.36
CA MET A 223 -7.79 2.33 -11.96
C MET A 223 -7.73 3.13 -13.27
N PRO A 224 -8.66 2.96 -14.22
CA PRO A 224 -8.76 3.87 -15.36
C PRO A 224 -9.06 5.32 -14.89
N PRO A 225 -8.66 6.34 -15.67
CA PRO A 225 -8.87 7.75 -15.31
C PRO A 225 -10.34 8.16 -15.45
N GLY A 226 -10.73 9.22 -14.74
CA GLY A 226 -12.02 9.88 -14.87
C GLY A 226 -12.85 9.81 -13.59
N THR A 227 -14.17 9.95 -13.77
CA THR A 227 -15.21 9.55 -12.80
C THR A 227 -16.43 8.95 -13.54
N GLY A 228 -16.18 8.31 -14.69
CA GLY A 228 -17.23 7.82 -15.58
C GLY A 228 -17.79 6.45 -15.18
N ASP A 229 -18.80 5.98 -15.91
CA ASP A 229 -19.52 4.74 -15.60
C ASP A 229 -18.62 3.50 -15.47
N ILE A 230 -17.54 3.42 -16.26
CA ILE A 230 -16.61 2.28 -16.20
C ILE A 230 -15.92 2.20 -14.84
N GLN A 231 -15.41 3.32 -14.33
CA GLN A 231 -14.69 3.36 -13.06
C GLN A 231 -15.62 3.17 -11.87
N LEU A 232 -16.86 3.68 -11.96
CA LEU A 232 -17.90 3.39 -10.97
C LEU A 232 -18.23 1.89 -10.94
N THR A 233 -18.44 1.30 -12.11
CA THR A 233 -18.71 -0.15 -12.25
C THR A 233 -17.57 -0.97 -11.67
N LEU A 234 -16.32 -0.63 -12.01
CA LEU A 234 -15.14 -1.31 -11.47
C LEU A 234 -15.02 -1.15 -9.95
N SER A 235 -15.27 0.05 -9.41
CA SER A 235 -15.26 0.29 -7.96
C SER A 235 -16.35 -0.49 -7.21
N GLN A 236 -17.47 -0.81 -7.86
CA GLN A 236 -18.53 -1.66 -7.28
C GLN A 236 -18.23 -3.16 -7.35
N GLN A 237 -17.46 -3.59 -8.35
CA GLN A 237 -17.12 -5.00 -8.58
C GLN A 237 -15.86 -5.43 -7.81
N ILE A 238 -14.93 -4.50 -7.57
CA ILE A 238 -13.70 -4.80 -6.88
C ILE A 238 -13.92 -4.73 -5.36
N PRO A 239 -13.51 -5.75 -4.59
CA PRO A 239 -13.57 -5.76 -3.12
C PRO A 239 -12.52 -4.82 -2.47
N VAL A 240 -12.61 -3.52 -2.76
CA VAL A 240 -11.65 -2.50 -2.32
C VAL A 240 -11.67 -2.33 -0.80
N THR A 241 -10.50 -2.18 -0.20
CA THR A 241 -10.32 -1.87 1.23
C THR A 241 -10.22 -0.36 1.47
N GLY A 242 -9.56 0.35 0.57
CA GLY A 242 -9.49 1.81 0.57
C GLY A 242 -8.99 2.36 -0.77
N ALA A 243 -9.12 3.66 -0.95
CA ALA A 243 -8.72 4.34 -2.19
C ALA A 243 -7.73 5.48 -1.94
N VAL A 244 -6.87 5.74 -2.91
CA VAL A 244 -6.00 6.92 -2.98
C VAL A 244 -6.36 7.69 -4.25
N VAL A 245 -6.55 9.00 -4.12
CA VAL A 245 -6.88 9.87 -5.24
C VAL A 245 -5.65 10.68 -5.65
N VAL A 246 -5.24 10.59 -6.90
CA VAL A 246 -4.10 11.31 -7.46
C VAL A 246 -4.60 12.52 -8.25
N THR A 247 -3.96 13.65 -8.02
CA THR A 247 -4.27 14.92 -8.68
C THR A 247 -2.99 15.71 -8.99
N THR A 248 -3.13 16.87 -9.62
CA THR A 248 -2.07 17.87 -9.77
C THR A 248 -2.53 19.20 -9.16
N PRO A 249 -1.64 20.16 -8.86
CA PRO A 249 -2.03 21.41 -8.20
C PRO A 249 -2.95 22.32 -9.04
N GLN A 250 -3.17 22.01 -10.31
CA GLN A 250 -4.01 22.78 -11.21
C GLN A 250 -5.48 22.71 -10.76
N ASP A 251 -6.17 23.85 -10.72
CA ASP A 251 -7.57 23.97 -10.25
C ASP A 251 -8.52 22.96 -10.92
N ILE A 252 -8.39 22.74 -12.22
CA ILE A 252 -9.22 21.78 -12.97
C ILE A 252 -8.99 20.35 -12.48
N ALA A 253 -7.74 19.97 -12.21
CA ALA A 253 -7.41 18.66 -11.65
C ALA A 253 -8.02 18.46 -10.26
N LEU A 254 -7.97 19.52 -9.45
CA LEU A 254 -8.53 19.53 -8.10
C LEU A 254 -10.06 19.31 -8.16
N LEU A 255 -10.79 20.04 -9.02
CA LEU A 255 -12.23 19.84 -9.17
C LEU A 255 -12.60 18.40 -9.57
N ASP A 256 -11.79 17.74 -10.40
CA ASP A 256 -12.04 16.35 -10.77
C ASP A 256 -11.65 15.37 -9.66
N ALA A 257 -10.66 15.69 -8.82
CA ALA A 257 -10.33 14.91 -7.64
C ALA A 257 -11.48 14.90 -6.61
N VAL A 258 -12.17 16.03 -6.40
CA VAL A 258 -13.38 16.11 -5.55
C VAL A 258 -14.45 15.14 -6.04
N LYS A 259 -14.73 15.13 -7.35
CA LYS A 259 -15.70 14.17 -7.94
C LYS A 259 -15.26 12.72 -7.72
N GLY A 260 -13.95 12.45 -7.82
CA GLY A 260 -13.37 11.14 -7.56
C GLY A 260 -13.57 10.68 -6.11
N ILE A 261 -13.42 11.57 -5.14
CA ILE A 261 -13.70 11.31 -3.72
C ILE A 261 -15.19 11.00 -3.54
N SER A 262 -16.08 11.86 -4.06
CA SER A 262 -17.53 11.66 -3.95
C SER A 262 -18.01 10.35 -4.59
N MET A 263 -17.35 9.88 -5.65
CA MET A 263 -17.65 8.57 -6.24
C MET A 263 -17.34 7.43 -5.26
N PHE A 264 -16.18 7.44 -4.60
CA PHE A 264 -15.82 6.41 -3.62
C PHE A 264 -16.73 6.41 -2.39
N GLU A 265 -17.13 7.59 -1.92
CA GLU A 265 -18.11 7.74 -0.84
C GLU A 265 -19.44 7.06 -1.19
N ARG A 266 -19.95 7.26 -2.43
CA ARG A 266 -21.20 6.63 -2.90
C ARG A 266 -21.15 5.11 -2.91
N VAL A 267 -19.96 4.52 -3.04
CA VAL A 267 -19.76 3.06 -2.98
C VAL A 267 -19.19 2.61 -1.63
N SER A 268 -19.22 3.47 -0.61
CA SER A 268 -18.74 3.19 0.76
C SER A 268 -17.27 2.76 0.85
N VAL A 269 -16.44 3.20 -0.11
CA VAL A 269 -14.99 2.96 -0.10
C VAL A 269 -14.33 4.12 0.65
N PRO A 270 -13.56 3.86 1.72
CA PRO A 270 -12.85 4.91 2.43
C PRO A 270 -11.70 5.45 1.58
N VAL A 271 -11.64 6.77 1.41
CA VAL A 271 -10.49 7.43 0.77
C VAL A 271 -9.43 7.65 1.84
N LEU A 272 -8.26 7.02 1.65
CA LEU A 272 -7.14 7.04 2.59
C LEU A 272 -6.33 8.34 2.52
N GLY A 273 -6.43 9.05 1.39
CA GLY A 273 -5.77 10.34 1.19
C GLY A 273 -5.71 10.77 -0.27
N ILE A 274 -5.19 11.98 -0.47
CA ILE A 274 -4.95 12.60 -1.78
C ILE A 274 -3.45 12.72 -2.00
N VAL A 275 -3.00 12.42 -3.22
CA VAL A 275 -1.62 12.64 -3.65
C VAL A 275 -1.60 13.78 -4.67
N GLU A 276 -0.99 14.91 -4.31
CA GLU A 276 -0.67 15.99 -5.25
C GLU A 276 0.63 15.66 -5.97
N ASN A 277 0.54 15.18 -7.20
CA ASN A 277 1.69 14.89 -8.03
C ASN A 277 2.11 16.13 -8.85
N MET A 278 3.36 16.16 -9.32
CA MET A 278 3.92 17.25 -10.13
C MET A 278 3.79 18.64 -9.46
N SER A 279 3.87 18.70 -8.14
CA SER A 279 3.74 19.92 -7.35
C SER A 279 4.97 20.83 -7.39
N MET A 280 6.14 20.26 -7.71
CA MET A 280 7.41 21.00 -7.69
C MET A 280 8.35 20.48 -8.77
N HIS A 281 9.02 21.40 -9.46
CA HIS A 281 10.21 21.10 -10.25
C HIS A 281 11.46 21.48 -9.45
N ILE A 282 12.42 20.57 -9.36
CA ILE A 282 13.73 20.84 -8.77
C ILE A 282 14.74 20.90 -9.92
N CYS A 283 15.32 22.09 -10.13
CA CYS A 283 16.28 22.30 -11.21
C CYS A 283 17.53 21.43 -10.99
N SER A 284 17.83 20.56 -11.95
CA SER A 284 18.95 19.61 -11.87
C SER A 284 20.34 20.28 -11.86
N LYS A 285 20.43 21.57 -12.22
CA LYS A 285 21.69 22.33 -12.24
C LYS A 285 21.98 23.09 -10.96
N CYS A 286 20.96 23.68 -10.33
CA CYS A 286 21.14 24.59 -9.20
C CYS A 286 20.33 24.22 -7.95
N GLY A 287 19.47 23.21 -8.02
CA GLY A 287 18.62 22.80 -6.90
C GLY A 287 17.47 23.77 -6.60
N HIS A 288 17.23 24.78 -7.44
CA HIS A 288 16.11 25.71 -7.25
C HIS A 288 14.77 24.98 -7.35
N HIS A 289 13.86 25.30 -6.43
CA HIS A 289 12.52 24.73 -6.35
C HIS A 289 11.51 25.69 -7.02
N GLU A 290 10.82 25.22 -8.04
CA GLU A 290 9.84 26.00 -8.79
C GLU A 290 8.48 25.28 -8.84
N ALA A 291 7.45 25.93 -8.30
CA ALA A 291 6.08 25.44 -8.29
C ALA A 291 5.35 25.78 -9.60
N ILE A 292 5.74 25.12 -10.70
CA ILE A 292 5.26 25.42 -12.07
C ILE A 292 3.74 25.47 -12.17
N PHE A 293 3.04 24.62 -11.41
CA PHE A 293 1.58 24.51 -11.43
C PHE A 293 0.89 25.00 -10.15
N GLY A 294 1.65 25.60 -9.23
CA GLY A 294 1.20 25.88 -7.86
C GLY A 294 1.45 24.71 -6.89
N THR A 295 1.09 24.90 -5.62
CA THR A 295 1.28 23.90 -4.54
C THR A 295 0.18 24.03 -3.49
N GLY A 296 -0.13 22.92 -2.81
CA GLY A 296 -0.98 22.93 -1.61
C GLY A 296 -2.47 22.98 -1.92
N GLY A 297 -2.87 22.70 -3.16
CA GLY A 297 -4.27 22.58 -3.55
C GLY A 297 -4.92 21.34 -2.96
N ALA A 298 -4.20 20.21 -2.97
CA ALA A 298 -4.68 18.97 -2.37
C ALA A 298 -4.75 19.02 -0.84
N GLU A 299 -3.84 19.76 -0.17
CA GLU A 299 -3.86 19.94 1.28
C GLU A 299 -5.14 20.68 1.71
N LYS A 300 -5.40 21.85 1.10
CA LYS A 300 -6.64 22.59 1.30
C LYS A 300 -7.88 21.76 0.95
N MET A 301 -7.80 20.90 -0.05
CA MET A 301 -8.91 20.02 -0.40
C MET A 301 -9.15 18.95 0.67
N ALA A 302 -8.10 18.31 1.16
CA ALA A 302 -8.19 17.29 2.19
C ALA A 302 -8.86 17.87 3.45
N GLU A 303 -8.47 19.07 3.88
CA GLU A 303 -9.09 19.76 5.04
C GLU A 303 -10.60 20.01 4.87
N ASN A 304 -11.07 20.19 3.64
CA ASN A 304 -12.48 20.51 3.36
C ASN A 304 -13.34 19.29 3.00
N THR A 305 -12.72 18.14 2.69
CA THR A 305 -13.41 16.99 2.06
C THR A 305 -13.17 15.66 2.77
N MET A 306 -12.21 15.58 3.71
CA MET A 306 -11.85 14.35 4.44
C MET A 306 -11.90 14.58 5.95
#